data_AF-A0A9D5XLS6-F1
#
_entry.id   AF-A0A9D5XLS6-F1
#
_cell.length_a   1.000
_cell.length_b   1.000
_cell.length_c   1.000
_cell.angle_alpha   90.00
_cell.angle_beta   90.00
_cell.angle_gamma   90.00
#
_symmetry.space_group_name_H-M   'P 1'
#
loop_
_entity.id
_entity.type
_entity.pdbx_description
1 polymer ?
#
loop_
_entity_poly.entity_id
_entity_poly.type
_entity_poly.pdbx_seq_one_letter_code
_entity_poly.pdbx_strand_id
1 'polypeptide(L)' 'MGGLPVPKPSILDRCRVVGIDSGRKVYKDDEENVYYTWDSLHGEIEVFNKMGRHLGVVDPIRGDVIKPAVRGRRIQKLN' A
#
# COMPACT_ATOMS: atom_id res chain seq x y z
N MET A 1 -19.57 1.00 -9.52
CA MET A 1 -19.36 1.38 -8.11
C MET A 1 -17.96 1.95 -7.99
N GLY A 2 -17.82 3.18 -7.51
CA GLY A 2 -16.50 3.74 -7.18
C GLY A 2 -15.99 3.11 -5.89
N GLY A 3 -14.71 2.73 -5.83
CA GLY A 3 -14.11 2.19 -4.61
C GLY A 3 -14.04 3.24 -3.49
N LEU A 4 -13.79 2.78 -2.26
CA LEU A 4 -13.62 3.64 -1.10
C LEU A 4 -12.48 4.64 -1.33
N PRO A 5 -12.66 5.92 -0.99
CA PRO A 5 -11.59 6.90 -1.06
C PRO A 5 -10.58 6.65 0.06
N VAL A 6 -9.32 7.05 -0.17
CA VAL A 6 -8.31 7.10 0.89
C VAL A 6 -8.80 8.08 1.98
N PRO A 7 -8.81 7.70 3.26
CA PRO A 7 -9.22 8.58 4.34
C PRO A 7 -8.26 9.76 4.51
N LYS A 8 -8.73 10.82 5.17
CA LYS A 8 -7.90 11.96 5.58
C LYS A 8 -8.06 12.17 7.08
N PRO A 9 -6.96 12.11 7.87
CA PRO A 9 -5.59 11.81 7.46
C PRO A 9 -5.40 10.33 7.07
N SER A 10 -4.29 10.04 6.38
CA SER A 10 -3.81 8.69 6.12
C SER A 10 -2.29 8.60 6.24
N ILE A 11 -1.76 7.42 6.59
CA ILE A 11 -0.32 7.14 6.55
C ILE A 11 0.28 7.35 5.15
N LEU A 12 -0.54 7.35 4.09
CA LEU A 12 -0.10 7.62 2.72
C LEU A 12 0.22 9.11 2.49
N ASP A 13 -0.24 10.02 3.34
CA ASP A 13 -0.07 11.48 3.16
C ASP A 13 1.41 11.91 3.21
N ARG A 14 2.27 11.14 3.89
CA ARG A 14 3.73 11.34 3.93
C ARG A 14 4.49 10.62 2.81
N CYS A 15 3.82 9.79 2.02
CA CYS A 15 4.45 8.97 1.01
C CYS A 15 4.39 9.64 -0.36
N ARG A 16 5.42 9.44 -1.19
CA ARG A 16 5.38 9.89 -2.59
C ARG A 16 4.87 8.78 -3.50
N VAL A 17 4.15 9.14 -4.55
CA VAL A 17 3.74 8.19 -5.58
C VAL A 17 4.95 7.88 -6.46
N VAL A 18 5.31 6.61 -6.59
CA VAL A 18 6.45 6.14 -7.39
C VAL A 18 6.05 5.43 -8.67
N GLY A 19 4.77 5.08 -8.82
CA GLY A 19 4.26 4.48 -10.04
C GLY A 19 2.86 3.92 -9.89
N ILE A 20 2.45 3.12 -10.85
CA ILE A 20 1.14 2.45 -10.91
C ILE A 20 1.36 0.95 -11.11
N ASP A 21 0.71 0.13 -10.30
CA ASP A 21 0.68 -1.33 -10.44
C ASP A 21 -0.77 -1.80 -10.53
N SER A 22 -1.13 -2.50 -11.61
CA SER A 22 -2.49 -2.99 -11.87
C SER A 22 -3.60 -1.93 -11.62
N GLY A 23 -3.35 -0.69 -12.06
CA GLY A 23 -4.28 0.44 -11.91
C GLY A 23 -4.31 1.09 -10.53
N ARG A 24 -3.50 0.62 -9.58
CA ARG A 24 -3.35 1.20 -8.24
C ARG A 24 -2.09 2.04 -8.16
N LYS A 25 -2.17 3.20 -7.52
CA LYS A 25 -0.98 3.98 -7.17
C LYS A 25 -0.11 3.17 -6.20
N VAL A 26 1.19 3.18 -6.46
CA VAL A 26 2.20 2.68 -5.54
C VAL A 26 2.83 3.87 -4.86
N TYR A 27 2.74 3.88 -3.55
CA TYR A 27 3.32 4.90 -2.69
C TYR A 27 4.61 4.35 -2.10
N LYS A 28 5.65 5.17 -2.03
CA LYS A 28 6.89 4.83 -1.36
C LYS A 28 7.04 5.69 -0.11
N ASP A 29 7.33 5.00 0.98
CA ASP A 29 7.82 5.58 2.21
C ASP A 29 9.35 5.59 2.15
N ASP A 30 9.93 6.78 2.08
CA ASP A 30 11.39 6.90 1.98
C ASP A 30 12.09 6.71 3.34
N GLU A 31 11.38 6.83 4.47
CA GLU A 31 11.94 6.61 5.82
C GLU A 31 12.06 5.12 6.13
N GLU A 32 10.95 4.38 5.96
CA GLU A 32 10.88 2.94 6.26
C GLU A 32 11.32 2.06 5.07
N ASN A 33 11.52 2.66 3.89
CA ASN A 33 11.88 1.99 2.64
C ASN A 33 10.91 0.85 2.27
N VAL A 34 9.62 1.10 2.47
CA VAL A 34 8.50 0.22 2.12
C VAL A 34 7.60 0.86 1.08
N TYR A 35 6.77 0.02 0.48
CA TYR A 35 5.86 0.38 -0.60
C TYR A 35 4.44 0.05 -0.19
N TYR A 36 3.50 0.89 -0.60
CA TYR A 36 2.09 0.75 -0.26
C TYR A 36 1.22 0.80 -1.52
N THR A 37 0.10 0.09 -1.50
CA THR A 37 -1.01 0.31 -2.45
C THR A 37 -2.33 0.46 -1.69
N TRP A 38 -3.26 1.22 -2.28
CA TRP A 38 -4.60 1.38 -1.72
C TRP A 38 -5.54 0.30 -2.27
N ASP A 39 -6.10 -0.53 -1.38
CA ASP A 39 -7.19 -1.41 -1.71
C ASP A 39 -8.53 -0.73 -1.43
N SER A 40 -9.05 -0.07 -2.46
CA SER A 40 -10.32 0.65 -2.40
C SER A 40 -11.54 -0.26 -2.25
N LEU A 41 -11.41 -1.57 -2.41
CA LEU A 41 -12.53 -2.50 -2.17
C LEU A 41 -12.77 -2.72 -0.69
N HIS A 42 -11.70 -2.76 0.12
CA HIS A 42 -11.77 -3.03 1.55
C HIS A 42 -11.44 -1.82 2.43
N GLY A 43 -10.92 -0.74 1.85
CA GLY A 43 -10.56 0.46 2.59
C GLY A 43 -9.27 0.27 3.39
N GLU A 44 -8.32 -0.48 2.85
CA GLU A 44 -7.09 -0.88 3.55
C GLU A 44 -5.85 -0.67 2.69
N ILE A 45 -4.67 -0.69 3.34
CA ILE A 45 -3.39 -0.51 2.66
C ILE A 45 -2.64 -1.84 2.62
N GLU A 46 -2.27 -2.29 1.43
CA GLU A 46 -1.32 -3.39 1.29
C GLU A 46 0.12 -2.88 1.36
N VAL A 47 0.98 -3.58 2.09
CA VAL A 47 2.38 -3.22 2.34
C VAL A 47 3.31 -4.18 1.59
N PHE A 48 4.39 -3.66 1.01
CA PHE A 48 5.38 -4.42 0.26
C PHE A 48 6.81 -3.98 0.60
N ASN A 49 7.75 -4.91 0.53
CA ASN A 49 9.18 -4.60 0.65
C ASN A 49 9.78 -4.08 -0.67
N LYS A 50 11.06 -3.67 -0.65
CA LYS A 50 11.82 -3.22 -1.83
C LYS A 50 11.91 -4.21 -3.00
N MET A 51 11.60 -5.49 -2.79
CA MET A 51 11.54 -6.50 -3.84
C MET A 51 10.10 -6.72 -4.37
N GLY A 52 9.15 -5.87 -3.93
CA GLY A 52 7.74 -5.96 -4.26
C GLY A 52 7.02 -7.12 -3.56
N ARG A 53 7.59 -7.75 -2.53
CA ARG A 53 6.92 -8.86 -1.80
C ARG A 53 5.96 -8.29 -0.76
N HIS A 54 4.74 -8.83 -0.73
CA HIS A 54 3.72 -8.44 0.22
C HIS A 54 4.12 -8.79 1.67
N LEU A 55 3.97 -7.82 2.56
CA LEU A 55 4.32 -7.89 3.99
C LEU A 55 3.09 -7.97 4.90
N GLY A 56 1.90 -7.66 4.36
CA GLY A 56 0.66 -7.65 5.12
C GLY A 56 -0.20 -6.45 4.74
N VAL A 57 -1.25 -6.25 5.53
CA VAL A 57 -2.20 -5.15 5.35
C VAL A 57 -2.24 -4.33 6.63
N VAL A 58 -2.27 -3.00 6.49
CA VAL A 58 -2.31 -2.05 7.60
C VAL A 58 -3.54 -1.16 7.56
N ASP A 59 -3.97 -0.70 8.75
CA ASP A 59 -4.99 0.32 8.90
C ASP A 59 -4.51 1.64 8.26
N PRO A 60 -5.33 2.30 7.42
CA PRO A 60 -4.90 3.46 6.66
C PRO A 60 -4.65 4.72 7.48
N ILE A 61 -5.13 4.79 8.72
CA ILE A 61 -5.01 5.93 9.61
C ILE A 61 -3.90 5.68 10.62
N ARG A 62 -3.88 4.51 11.26
CA ARG A 62 -2.95 4.16 12.34
C ARG A 62 -1.66 3.53 11.86
N GLY A 63 -1.68 2.80 10.74
CA GLY A 63 -0.56 1.99 10.28
C GLY A 63 -0.40 0.65 11.03
N ASP A 64 -1.33 0.30 11.91
CA ASP A 64 -1.34 -0.98 12.62
C ASP A 64 -1.58 -2.14 11.65
N VAL A 65 -0.86 -3.25 11.82
CA VAL A 65 -1.07 -4.47 11.02
C VAL A 65 -2.43 -5.08 11.34
N ILE A 66 -3.28 -5.22 10.33
CA ILE A 66 -4.63 -5.81 10.45
C ILE A 66 -4.76 -7.17 9.76
N LYS A 67 -3.88 -7.49 8.79
CA LYS A 67 -3.83 -8.82 8.16
C LYS A 67 -2.39 -9.26 7.89
N PRO A 68 -2.10 -10.57 7.98
CA PRO A 68 -0.76 -11.10 7.74
C PRO A 68 -0.37 -11.06 6.26
N ALA A 69 0.92 -11.27 6.00
CA ALA A 69 1.45 -11.41 4.65
C ALA A 69 0.85 -12.61 3.90
N VAL A 70 0.25 -12.35 2.73
CA VAL A 70 -0.13 -13.39 1.77
C VAL A 70 1.07 -13.82 0.91
N ARG A 71 1.47 -15.10 1.03
CA ARG A 71 2.57 -15.67 0.25
C ARG A 71 2.28 -15.59 -1.26
N GLY A 72 3.25 -15.13 -2.03
CA GLY A 72 3.16 -15.04 -3.49
C GLY A 72 2.55 -13.72 -4.01
N ARG A 73 1.86 -12.95 -3.16
CA ARG A 73 1.35 -11.62 -3.53
C ARG A 73 2.51 -10.63 -3.72
N ARG A 74 2.47 -9.89 -4.83
CA ARG A 74 3.51 -8.94 -5.22
C ARG A 74 2.95 -7.76 -6.00
N ILE A 75 3.63 -6.63 -5.90
CA ILE A 75 3.57 -5.57 -6.91
C ILE A 75 4.66 -5.80 -7.96
N GLN A 76 4.41 -5.42 -9.21
CA GLN A 76 5.47 -5.40 -10.21
C GLN A 76 6.53 -4.36 -9.84
N LYS A 77 7.78 -4.67 -10.18
CA LYS A 77 8.87 -3.73 -9.97
C LYS A 77 8.60 -2.51 -10.84
N LEU A 78 8.45 -1.36 -10.20
CA LEU A 78 8.48 -0.08 -10.91
C LEU A 78 9.91 0.10 -11.39
N ASN A 79 10.11 0.03 -12.71
CA ASN A 79 11.40 0.32 -13.34
C ASN A 79 11.76 1.79 -13.18
#